data_AF-F2Q188-F1
#
_entry.id   AF-F2Q188-F1
#
_cell.length_a   1.000
_cell.length_b   1.000
_cell.length_c   1.000
_cell.angle_alpha   90.00
_cell.angle_beta   90.00
_cell.angle_gamma   90.00
#
_symmetry.space_group_name_H-M   'P 1'
#
loop_
_entity.id
_entity.type
_entity.pdbx_description
1 polymer ?
#
loop_
_entity_poly.entity_id
_entity_poly.type
_entity_poly.pdbx_seq_one_letter_code
_entity_poly.pdbx_strand_id
1 'polypeptide(L)'
;MASGLGSFDPETAQNLEDDEMKSKAGKEKWRNWMKQYEEKVADYNFGTLLRANPKFEYGEKETIFVVRMQFYAIEIARNRAGLNDWVYEQAQKESSRS
;
A
#
# COMPACT_ATOMS: atom_id res chain seq x y z
N MET A 1 -4.30 12.06 23.53
CA MET A 1 -3.20 12.17 22.55
C MET A 1 -2.58 10.79 22.37
N ALA A 2 -3.06 10.02 21.39
CA ALA A 2 -2.46 8.73 21.03
C ALA A 2 -1.43 8.97 19.92
N SER A 3 -0.25 9.43 20.32
CA SER A 3 0.93 9.48 19.45
C SER A 3 1.55 8.09 19.37
N GLY A 4 0.89 7.21 18.62
CA GLY A 4 1.32 5.84 18.35
C GLY A 4 0.84 5.47 16.96
N LEU A 5 1.66 4.74 16.21
CA LEU A 5 1.44 4.26 14.84
C LEU A 5 0.20 3.34 14.70
N GLY A 6 -0.99 3.83 15.05
CA GLY A 6 -2.25 3.10 15.15
C GLY A 6 -3.28 3.47 14.08
N SER A 7 -3.08 4.57 13.36
CA SER A 7 -3.84 4.92 12.17
C SER A 7 -2.88 5.13 11.01
N PHE A 8 -2.86 4.19 10.07
CA PHE A 8 -2.24 4.42 8.77
C PHE A 8 -3.10 5.48 8.06
N ASP A 9 -2.54 6.66 7.84
CA ASP A 9 -3.25 7.80 7.27
C ASP A 9 -3.54 7.53 5.77
N PRO A 10 -4.80 7.67 5.32
CA PRO A 10 -5.14 7.60 3.89
C PRO A 10 -4.32 8.52 2.99
N GLU A 11 -3.88 9.68 3.49
CA GLU A 11 -3.02 10.63 2.76
C GLU A 11 -1.66 9.99 2.44
N THR A 12 -1.07 9.26 3.39
CA THR A 12 0.15 8.45 3.18
C THR A 12 -0.09 7.30 2.21
N ALA A 13 -1.32 6.79 2.10
CA ALA A 13 -1.67 5.72 1.16
C ALA A 13 -1.78 6.21 -0.31
N GLN A 14 -2.07 7.50 -0.50
CA GLN A 14 -2.29 8.09 -1.82
C GLN A 14 -0.98 8.49 -2.51
N ASN A 15 -0.02 9.07 -1.79
CA ASN A 15 1.24 9.55 -2.34
C ASN A 15 2.43 8.85 -1.67
N LEU A 16 2.90 7.75 -2.28
CA LEU A 16 4.03 6.95 -1.77
C LEU A 16 5.41 7.55 -2.12
N GLU A 17 5.44 8.73 -2.73
CA GLU A 17 6.67 9.42 -3.15
C GLU A 17 7.41 10.13 -2.01
N ASP A 18 6.86 10.13 -0.79
CA ASP A 18 7.39 10.93 0.28
C ASP A 18 8.81 10.49 0.70
N ASP A 19 9.68 11.48 0.91
CA ASP A 19 11.02 11.31 1.51
C ASP A 19 10.91 10.51 2.82
N GLU A 20 9.76 10.63 3.50
CA GLU A 20 9.42 9.88 4.69
C GLU A 20 9.40 8.36 4.52
N MET A 21 9.00 7.78 3.38
CA MET A 21 9.03 6.31 3.18
C MET A 21 10.44 5.80 2.83
N LYS A 22 11.20 6.58 2.07
CA LYS A 22 12.50 6.16 1.51
C LYS A 22 13.67 6.52 2.43
N SER A 23 13.48 7.47 3.35
CA SER A 23 14.45 7.86 4.36
C SER A 23 14.85 6.69 5.26
N LYS A 24 16.01 6.83 5.92
CA LYS A 24 16.48 5.87 6.91
C LYS A 24 15.47 5.69 8.04
N ALA A 25 14.91 6.79 8.55
CA ALA A 25 13.91 6.78 9.61
C ALA A 25 12.59 6.12 9.16
N GLY A 26 12.16 6.39 7.93
CA GLY A 26 11.00 5.73 7.31
C GLY A 26 11.11 4.22 7.24
N LYS A 27 12.23 3.76 6.69
CA LYS A 27 12.55 2.33 6.59
C LYS A 27 12.55 1.66 7.95
N GLU A 28 13.08 2.32 8.98
CA GLU A 28 13.09 1.80 10.34
C GLU A 28 11.69 1.74 10.96
N LYS A 29 10.88 2.80 10.81
CA LYS A 29 9.47 2.81 11.23
C LYS A 29 8.69 1.65 10.61
N TRP A 30 8.83 1.44 9.30
CA TRP A 30 8.20 0.32 8.60
C TRP A 30 8.68 -1.03 9.11
N ARG A 31 9.99 -1.23 9.27
CA ARG A 31 10.54 -2.50 9.81
C ARG A 31 9.98 -2.82 11.18
N ASN A 32 9.98 -1.85 12.09
CA ASN A 32 9.48 -2.02 13.45
C ASN A 32 7.97 -2.28 13.46
N TRP A 33 7.20 -1.54 12.66
CA TRP A 33 5.75 -1.74 12.55
C TRP A 33 5.42 -3.11 11.96
N MET A 34 6.12 -3.57 10.92
CA MET A 34 5.82 -4.85 10.27
C MET A 34 6.16 -6.05 11.15
N LYS A 35 7.17 -5.94 12.03
CA LYS A 35 7.62 -7.04 12.89
C LYS A 35 6.52 -7.59 13.80
N GLN A 36 5.54 -6.77 14.19
CA GLN A 36 4.39 -7.23 14.99
C GLN A 36 3.49 -8.26 14.27
N TYR A 37 3.68 -8.43 12.96
CA TYR A 37 2.93 -9.36 12.10
C TYR A 37 3.75 -10.58 11.67
N GLU A 38 5.01 -10.72 12.11
CA GLU A 38 5.93 -11.80 11.71
C GLU A 38 5.32 -13.20 11.93
N GLU A 39 4.65 -13.42 13.06
CA GLU A 39 4.00 -14.70 13.39
C GLU A 39 2.51 -14.75 13.01
N LYS A 40 1.94 -13.65 12.48
CA LYS A 40 0.50 -13.52 12.19
C LYS A 40 0.20 -13.58 10.70
N VAL A 41 1.15 -13.17 9.87
CA VAL A 41 1.01 -13.09 8.43
C VAL A 41 2.12 -13.90 7.80
N ALA A 42 1.75 -14.98 7.11
CA ALA A 42 2.69 -15.78 6.36
C ALA A 42 3.45 -14.91 5.35
N ASP A 43 4.77 -15.06 5.33
CA ASP A 43 5.70 -14.32 4.47
C ASP A 43 5.47 -12.80 4.49
N TYR A 44 5.27 -12.22 5.67
CA TYR A 44 5.02 -10.77 5.85
C TYR A 44 6.07 -9.89 5.16
N ASN A 45 7.31 -10.37 5.03
CA ASN A 45 8.44 -9.69 4.41
C ASN A 45 8.66 -10.08 2.93
N PHE A 46 7.79 -10.88 2.31
CA PHE A 46 7.88 -11.26 0.91
C PHE A 46 7.81 -10.05 -0.02
N GLY A 47 8.67 -9.99 -1.02
CA GLY A 47 8.70 -8.90 -1.99
C GLY A 47 7.54 -8.95 -2.98
N THR A 48 6.87 -7.82 -3.20
CA THR A 48 5.77 -7.68 -4.17
C THR A 48 5.78 -6.30 -4.83
N LEU A 49 5.01 -6.17 -5.90
CA LEU A 49 4.80 -4.92 -6.61
C LEU A 49 3.58 -4.17 -6.05
N LEU A 50 3.66 -2.85 -6.05
CA LEU A 50 2.59 -1.95 -5.62
C LEU A 50 2.56 -0.72 -6.53
N ARG A 51 1.35 -0.21 -6.82
CA ARG A 51 1.20 1.05 -7.54
C ARG A 51 1.64 2.24 -6.69
N ALA A 52 2.50 3.10 -7.22
CA ALA A 52 2.98 4.31 -6.58
C ALA A 52 1.83 5.27 -6.22
N ASN A 53 0.80 5.31 -7.06
CA ASN A 53 -0.44 6.07 -6.84
C ASN A 53 -1.65 5.16 -7.12
N PRO A 54 -2.73 5.22 -6.31
CA PRO A 54 -3.92 4.40 -6.55
C PRO A 54 -4.62 4.68 -7.88
N LYS A 55 -4.39 5.84 -8.50
CA LYS A 55 -5.00 6.26 -9.78
C LYS A 55 -4.26 5.74 -11.01
N PHE A 56 -3.12 5.06 -10.86
CA PHE A 56 -2.33 4.57 -11.98
C PHE A 56 -2.62 3.11 -12.29
N GLU A 57 -2.32 2.68 -13.51
CA GLU A 57 -2.12 1.26 -13.83
C GLU A 57 -0.70 0.81 -13.47
N TYR A 58 -0.46 -0.49 -13.53
CA TYR A 58 0.90 -1.02 -13.39
C TYR A 58 1.72 -0.67 -14.64
N GLY A 59 2.71 0.20 -14.46
CA GLY A 59 3.70 0.56 -15.48
C GLY A 59 5.11 0.60 -14.88
N GLU A 60 6.13 0.75 -15.74
CA GLU A 60 7.53 0.76 -15.32
C GLU A 60 7.83 1.87 -14.29
N LYS A 61 7.22 3.05 -14.46
CA LYS A 61 7.43 4.21 -13.59
C LYS A 61 6.40 4.30 -12.46
N GLU A 62 5.25 3.68 -12.66
CA GLU A 62 4.08 3.73 -11.79
C GLU A 62 4.09 2.61 -10.74
N THR A 63 5.05 1.69 -10.82
CA THR A 63 5.17 0.54 -9.92
C THR A 63 6.39 0.64 -9.05
N ILE A 64 6.23 0.35 -7.76
CA ILE A 64 7.32 0.26 -6.79
C ILE A 64 7.41 -1.14 -6.18
N PHE A 65 8.60 -1.50 -5.73
CA PHE A 65 8.82 -2.72 -4.98
C PHE A 65 8.63 -2.47 -3.49
N VAL A 66 7.78 -3.27 -2.85
CA VAL A 66 7.48 -3.23 -1.42
C VAL A 66 7.47 -4.65 -0.86
N VAL A 67 7.39 -4.80 0.46
CA VAL A 67 7.09 -6.11 1.06
C VAL A 67 5.59 -6.30 1.30
N ARG A 68 5.15 -7.55 1.41
CA ARG A 68 3.75 -7.96 1.56
C ARG A 68 3.01 -7.17 2.63
N MET A 69 3.65 -6.94 3.78
CA MET A 69 3.00 -6.21 4.87
C MET A 69 2.79 -4.72 4.57
N GLN A 70 3.69 -4.09 3.81
CA GLN A 70 3.50 -2.73 3.29
C GLN A 70 2.36 -2.71 2.26
N PHE A 71 2.34 -3.68 1.34
CA PHE A 71 1.27 -3.83 0.36
C PHE A 71 -0.10 -3.92 1.03
N TYR A 72 -0.27 -4.80 2.03
CA TYR A 72 -1.52 -4.92 2.76
C TYR A 72 -1.91 -3.65 3.48
N ALA A 73 -0.98 -3.01 4.21
CA ALA A 73 -1.27 -1.76 4.90
C ALA A 73 -1.82 -0.69 3.95
N ILE A 74 -1.14 -0.51 2.81
CA ILE A 74 -1.46 0.52 1.84
C ILE A 74 -2.75 0.20 1.08
N GLU A 75 -2.90 -1.02 0.54
CA GLU A 75 -4.08 -1.39 -0.25
C GLU A 75 -5.34 -1.51 0.60
N ILE A 76 -5.24 -1.95 1.86
CA ILE A 76 -6.39 -1.93 2.78
C ILE A 76 -6.83 -0.47 3.03
N ALA A 77 -5.89 0.46 3.23
CA ALA A 77 -6.22 1.86 3.41
C ALA A 77 -6.84 2.48 2.15
N ARG A 78 -6.28 2.20 0.97
CA ARG A 78 -6.83 2.63 -0.33
C ARG A 78 -8.26 2.10 -0.54
N ASN A 79 -8.51 0.83 -0.26
CA ASN A 79 -9.84 0.22 -0.36
C ASN A 79 -10.83 0.86 0.62
N ARG A 80 -10.43 1.08 1.88
CA ARG A 80 -11.28 1.74 2.88
C ARG A 80 -11.62 3.19 2.50
N ALA A 81 -10.73 3.86 1.77
CA ALA A 81 -10.92 5.22 1.28
C ALA A 81 -11.58 5.30 -0.11
N GLY A 82 -11.94 4.17 -0.74
CA GLY A 82 -12.53 4.14 -2.08
C GLY A 82 -11.58 4.52 -3.22
N LEU A 83 -10.27 4.61 -2.96
CA LEU A 83 -9.28 5.05 -3.95
C LEU A 83 -9.04 4.02 -5.06
N ASN A 84 -9.45 2.78 -4.84
CA ASN A 84 -9.30 1.66 -5.76
C ASN A 84 -10.60 1.31 -6.52
N ASP A 85 -11.71 2.00 -6.25
CA ASP A 85 -13.03 1.63 -6.78
C ASP A 85 -13.06 1.61 -8.31
N TRP A 86 -12.31 2.52 -8.94
CA TRP A 86 -12.19 2.58 -10.40
C TRP A 86 -11.70 1.26 -11.02
N VAL A 87 -10.85 0.50 -10.32
CA VAL A 87 -10.34 -0.79 -10.81
C VAL A 87 -11.48 -1.80 -10.91
N TYR A 88 -12.32 -1.86 -9.87
CA TYR A 88 -13.51 -2.70 -9.87
C TYR A 88 -14.50 -2.26 -10.96
N GLU A 89 -14.77 -0.96 -11.07
CA GLU A 89 -15.68 -0.43 -12.08
C GLU A 89 -15.22 -0.72 -13.52
N GLN A 90 -13.92 -0.61 -13.81
CA GLN A 90 -13.38 -0.96 -15.13
C GLN A 90 -13.54 -2.46 -15.40
N ALA A 91 -13.18 -3.33 -14.44
CA ALA A 91 -13.34 -4.78 -14.60
C ALA A 91 -14.80 -5.19 -14.86
N GLN A 92 -15.78 -4.56 -14.19
CA GLN A 92 -17.21 -4.79 -14.45
C GLN A 92 -17.64 -4.32 -15.85
N LYS A 93 -17.11 -3.17 -16.31
CA LYS A 93 -17.38 -2.67 -17.67
C LYS A 93 -16.79 -3.58 -18.75
N GLU A 94 -15.63 -4.17 -18.52
CA GLU A 94 -15.03 -5.14 -19.45
C GLU A 94 -15.79 -6.46 -19.49
N SER A 95 -16.16 -7.01 -18.32
CA SER A 95 -16.92 -8.26 -18.23
C SER A 95 -18.33 -8.16 -18.84
N SER A 96 -18.93 -6.99 -18.89
CA SER A 96 -20.26 -6.79 -19.51
C SER A 96 -20.21 -6.55 -21.02
N ARG A 97 -19.01 -6.37 -21.59
CA ARG A 97 -18.78 -6.24 -23.04
C ARG A 97 -18.50 -7.57 -23.73
N SER A 98 -18.20 -8.62 -22.97
CA SER A 98 -17.97 -9.99 -23.44
C SER A 98 -19.24 -10.82 -23.38
#